data_AF-A0A8X8GZB4-F1
#
_entry.id   AF-A0A8X8GZB4-F1
#
_cell.length_a   1.000
_cell.length_b   1.000
_cell.length_c   1.000
_cell.angle_alpha   90.00
_cell.angle_beta   90.00
_cell.angle_gamma   90.00
#
_symmetry.space_group_name_H-M   'P 1'
#
loop_
_entity.id
_entity.type
_entity.pdbx_description
1 polymer ?
#
loop_
_entity_poly.entity_id
_entity_poly.type
_entity_poly.pdbx_seq_one_letter_code
_entity_poly.pdbx_strand_id
1 'polypeptide(L)'
;MTRRAEMARLAALSGLILDLRLAELSVVAQAREASLAHLRALVAEPGVGLDPLPAAQAALRYQHWADQRRAAINLMLARQTAAWQVAQDEARRAFGRAETLAKIQTKLEKELRSQG
;
A
#
# COMPACT_ATOMS: atom_id res chain seq x y z
N MET A 1 -12.42 4.40 37.72
CA MET A 1 -11.37 4.90 36.80
C MET A 1 -11.66 6.34 36.45
N THR A 2 -10.65 7.21 36.31
CA THR A 2 -10.88 8.63 35.96
C THR A 2 -11.00 8.78 34.44
N ARG A 3 -11.86 9.70 33.99
CA ARG A 3 -12.09 10.02 32.56
C ARG A 3 -10.78 10.26 31.78
N ARG A 4 -9.76 10.80 32.44
CA ARG A 4 -8.41 11.00 31.89
C ARG A 4 -7.72 9.68 31.54
N ALA A 5 -7.70 8.73 32.48
CA ALA A 5 -7.04 7.44 32.27
C ALA A 5 -7.72 6.66 31.13
N GLU A 6 -9.04 6.79 31.00
CA GLU A 6 -9.80 6.22 29.90
C GLU A 6 -9.45 6.87 28.55
N MET A 7 -9.38 8.20 28.48
CA MET A 7 -8.98 8.90 27.25
C MET A 7 -7.54 8.59 26.84
N ALA A 8 -6.61 8.54 27.80
CA ALA A 8 -5.23 8.16 27.52
C ALA A 8 -5.13 6.72 26.98
N ARG A 9 -5.93 5.80 27.54
CA ARG A 9 -6.01 4.42 27.04
C ARG A 9 -6.59 4.35 25.63
N LEU A 10 -7.67 5.09 25.34
CA LEU A 10 -8.26 5.13 24.00
C LEU A 10 -7.31 5.73 22.98
N ALA A 11 -6.59 6.80 23.33
CA ALA A 11 -5.56 7.39 22.48
C ALA A 11 -4.46 6.35 22.17
N ALA A 12 -3.94 5.67 23.19
CA ALA A 12 -2.94 4.62 23.01
C ALA A 12 -3.44 3.47 22.11
N LEU A 13 -4.66 2.97 22.34
CA LEU A 13 -5.26 1.93 21.51
C LEU A 13 -5.45 2.38 20.06
N SER A 14 -5.89 3.63 19.85
CA SER A 14 -6.05 4.17 18.51
C SER A 14 -4.72 4.34 17.77
N GLY A 15 -3.65 4.65 18.49
CA GLY A 15 -2.28 4.65 17.96
C GLY A 15 -1.86 3.27 17.47
N LEU A 16 -2.04 2.24 18.31
CA LEU A 16 -1.74 0.85 17.92
C LEU A 16 -2.55 0.38 16.70
N ILE A 17 -3.83 0.76 16.63
CA ILE A 17 -4.67 0.45 15.46
C ILE A 17 -4.14 1.15 14.22
N LEU A 18 -3.72 2.42 14.32
CA LEU A 18 -3.11 3.15 13.22
C LEU A 18 -1.84 2.45 12.74
N ASP A 19 -0.94 2.07 13.64
CA ASP A 19 0.30 1.37 13.30
C ASP A 19 0.03 0.06 12.55
N LEU A 20 -0.95 -0.71 13.01
CA LEU A 20 -1.39 -1.94 12.33
C LEU A 20 -1.87 -1.64 10.90
N ARG A 21 -2.74 -0.63 10.71
CA ARG A 21 -3.27 -0.29 9.38
C ARG A 21 -2.20 0.24 8.44
N LEU A 22 -1.21 0.97 8.96
CA LEU A 22 -0.06 1.41 8.16
C LEU A 22 0.83 0.25 7.74
N ALA A 23 1.04 -0.73 8.62
CA ALA A 23 1.78 -1.95 8.28
C ALA A 23 1.05 -2.75 7.18
N GLU A 24 -0.27 -2.95 7.31
CA GLU A 24 -1.10 -3.61 6.29
C GLU A 24 -1.04 -2.87 4.94
N LEU A 25 -1.18 -1.54 4.96
CA LEU A 25 -1.07 -0.70 3.76
C LEU A 25 0.30 -0.84 3.09
N SER A 26 1.38 -0.89 3.87
CA SER A 26 2.74 -1.08 3.35
C SER A 26 2.89 -2.43 2.64
N VAL A 27 2.39 -3.51 3.23
CA VAL A 27 2.45 -4.85 2.62
C VAL A 27 1.73 -4.89 1.27
N VAL A 28 0.50 -4.37 1.19
CA VAL A 28 -0.26 -4.39 -0.07
C VAL A 28 0.34 -3.44 -1.12
N ALA A 29 0.92 -2.31 -0.70
CA ALA A 29 1.62 -1.40 -1.59
C ALA A 29 2.88 -2.04 -2.19
N GLN A 30 3.67 -2.74 -1.38
CA GLN A 30 4.86 -3.47 -1.84
C GLN A 30 4.50 -4.58 -2.84
N ALA A 31 3.46 -5.35 -2.56
CA ALA A 31 2.99 -6.39 -3.49
C ALA A 31 2.57 -5.81 -4.84
N ARG A 32 1.88 -4.65 -4.84
CA ARG A 32 1.51 -3.93 -6.05
C ARG A 32 2.72 -3.41 -6.82
N GLU A 33 3.69 -2.82 -6.13
CA GLU A 33 4.91 -2.28 -6.76
C GLU A 33 5.76 -3.40 -7.39
N ALA A 34 5.86 -4.56 -6.74
CA ALA A 34 6.53 -5.73 -7.31
C ALA A 34 5.90 -6.16 -8.65
N SER A 35 4.56 -6.20 -8.72
CA SER A 35 3.86 -6.52 -9.98
C SER A 35 4.09 -5.48 -11.07
N LEU A 36 4.12 -4.19 -10.73
CA LEU A 36 4.46 -3.12 -11.67
C LEU A 36 5.91 -3.23 -12.17
N ALA A 37 6.85 -3.58 -11.28
CA ALA A 37 8.23 -3.87 -11.66
C ALA A 37 8.31 -5.05 -12.63
N HIS A 38 7.56 -6.14 -12.39
CA HIS A 38 7.51 -7.27 -13.31
C HIS A 38 6.94 -6.90 -14.68
N LEU A 39 5.92 -6.05 -14.77
CA LEU A 39 5.42 -5.55 -16.06
C LEU A 39 6.50 -4.76 -16.82
N ARG A 40 7.21 -3.85 -16.13
CA ARG A 40 8.30 -3.06 -16.73
C ARG A 40 9.40 -3.96 -17.28
N ALA A 41 9.70 -5.06 -16.60
CA ALA A 41 10.73 -6.03 -17.01
C ALA A 41 10.35 -6.86 -18.25
N LEU A 42 9.09 -6.85 -18.71
CA LEU A 42 8.66 -7.57 -19.92
C LEU A 42 8.91 -6.79 -21.21
N VAL A 43 9.51 -5.60 -21.13
CA VAL A 43 9.98 -4.87 -22.32
C VAL A 43 11.28 -5.52 -22.79
N ALA A 44 11.28 -6.05 -24.01
CA ALA A 44 12.48 -6.60 -24.64
C ALA A 44 13.05 -5.61 -25.65
N GLU A 45 14.36 -5.46 -25.63
CA GLU A 45 15.11 -4.73 -26.66
C GLU A 45 15.30 -5.60 -27.91
N PRO A 46 15.25 -5.01 -29.11
CA PRO A 46 15.54 -5.73 -30.33
C PRO A 46 17.00 -6.21 -30.37
N GLY A 47 17.22 -7.45 -30.80
CA GLY A 47 18.56 -8.02 -30.93
C GLY A 47 19.32 -7.37 -32.09
N VAL A 48 20.41 -6.65 -31.77
CA VAL A 48 21.28 -6.01 -32.77
C VAL A 48 22.29 -7.01 -33.31
N GLY A 49 22.50 -7.02 -34.63
CA GLY A 49 23.54 -7.85 -35.28
C GLY A 49 23.18 -9.32 -35.50
N LEU A 50 21.91 -9.69 -35.32
CA LEU A 50 21.41 -11.04 -35.60
C LEU A 50 20.92 -11.17 -37.05
N ASP A 51 20.96 -12.39 -37.57
CA ASP A 51 20.30 -12.74 -38.85
C ASP A 51 18.80 -12.37 -38.75
N PRO A 52 18.26 -11.56 -39.68
CA PRO A 52 16.89 -11.03 -39.62
C PRO A 52 15.81 -12.10 -39.45
N LEU A 53 15.94 -13.26 -40.10
CA LEU A 53 14.86 -14.26 -40.12
C LEU A 53 14.75 -15.01 -38.77
N PRO A 54 15.82 -15.59 -38.21
CA PRO A 54 15.81 -16.13 -36.85
C PRO A 54 15.46 -15.10 -35.79
N ALA A 55 15.94 -13.85 -35.93
CA ALA A 55 15.63 -12.77 -34.99
C ALA A 55 14.13 -12.45 -34.97
N ALA A 56 13.49 -12.36 -36.13
CA ALA A 56 12.06 -12.11 -36.24
C ALA A 56 11.22 -13.26 -35.62
N GLN A 57 11.62 -14.51 -35.84
CA GLN A 57 10.94 -15.66 -35.23
C GLN A 57 11.06 -15.69 -33.70
N ALA A 58 12.25 -15.38 -33.18
CA ALA A 58 12.48 -15.28 -31.74
C ALA A 58 11.67 -14.13 -31.12
N ALA A 59 11.63 -12.97 -31.77
CA ALA A 59 10.84 -11.83 -31.32
C ALA A 59 9.34 -12.15 -31.26
N LEU A 60 8.79 -12.85 -32.28
CA LEU A 60 7.39 -13.24 -32.29
C LEU A 60 7.05 -14.22 -31.16
N ARG A 61 7.90 -15.24 -30.94
CA ARG A 61 7.71 -16.20 -29.84
C ARG A 61 7.80 -15.54 -28.47
N TYR A 62 8.79 -14.66 -28.29
CA TYR A 62 8.91 -13.87 -27.07
C TYR A 62 7.65 -13.04 -26.85
N GLN A 63 7.15 -12.37 -27.88
CA GLN A 63 6.03 -11.45 -27.71
C GLN A 63 4.74 -12.19 -27.35
N HIS A 64 4.50 -13.36 -27.95
CA HIS A 64 3.38 -14.22 -27.57
C HIS A 64 3.47 -14.69 -26.11
N TRP A 65 4.66 -15.09 -25.65
CA TRP A 65 4.89 -15.43 -24.24
C TRP A 65 4.69 -14.22 -23.32
N ALA A 66 5.22 -13.06 -23.70
CA ALA A 66 5.15 -11.83 -22.92
C ALA A 66 3.70 -11.35 -22.78
N ASP A 67 2.87 -11.48 -23.82
CA ASP A 67 1.46 -11.10 -23.78
C ASP A 67 0.66 -11.95 -22.80
N GLN A 68 0.87 -13.26 -22.78
CA GLN A 68 0.27 -14.14 -21.77
C GLN A 68 0.72 -13.75 -20.36
N ARG A 69 2.00 -13.41 -20.20
CA ARG A 69 2.54 -12.99 -18.90
C ARG A 69 1.97 -11.65 -18.45
N ARG A 70 1.85 -10.66 -19.35
CA ARG A 70 1.22 -9.35 -19.10
C ARG A 70 -0.23 -9.53 -18.68
N ALA A 71 -1.00 -10.37 -19.37
CA ALA A 71 -2.40 -10.63 -19.03
C ALA A 71 -2.55 -11.18 -17.61
N ALA A 72 -1.72 -12.16 -17.23
CA ALA A 72 -1.73 -12.72 -15.87
C ALA A 72 -1.35 -11.68 -14.80
N ILE A 73 -0.32 -10.87 -15.04
CA ILE A 73 0.11 -9.82 -14.10
C ILE A 73 -0.95 -8.72 -13.99
N ASN A 74 -1.60 -8.33 -15.09
CA ASN A 74 -2.65 -7.31 -15.09
C ASN A 74 -3.86 -7.74 -14.23
N LEU A 75 -4.27 -9.00 -14.30
CA LEU A 75 -5.33 -9.53 -13.43
C LEU A 75 -4.94 -9.47 -11.95
N MET A 76 -3.69 -9.81 -11.63
CA MET A 76 -3.17 -9.72 -10.27
C MET A 76 -3.10 -8.26 -9.79
N LEU A 77 -2.64 -7.34 -10.64
CA LEU A 77 -2.59 -5.90 -10.36
C LEU A 77 -3.97 -5.30 -10.10
N ALA A 78 -5.01 -5.75 -10.82
CA ALA A 78 -6.37 -5.30 -10.56
C ALA A 78 -6.81 -5.65 -9.13
N ARG A 79 -6.56 -6.88 -8.68
CA ARG A 79 -6.86 -7.34 -7.31
C ARG A 79 -6.04 -6.58 -6.27
N GLN A 80 -4.74 -6.44 -6.51
CA GLN A 80 -3.83 -5.70 -5.61
C GLN A 80 -4.20 -4.22 -5.51
N THR A 81 -4.63 -3.60 -6.61
CA THR A 81 -5.05 -2.19 -6.62
C THR A 81 -6.33 -2.00 -5.81
N ALA A 82 -7.30 -2.91 -5.94
CA ALA A 82 -8.50 -2.88 -5.09
C ALA A 82 -8.15 -3.06 -3.61
N ALA A 83 -7.29 -4.04 -3.27
CA ALA A 83 -6.85 -4.25 -1.89
C ALA A 83 -6.09 -3.04 -1.33
N TRP A 84 -5.23 -2.40 -2.14
CA TRP A 84 -4.51 -1.19 -1.76
C TRP A 84 -5.45 -0.01 -1.49
N GLN A 85 -6.49 0.18 -2.31
CA GLN A 85 -7.51 1.21 -2.08
C GLN A 85 -8.24 1.01 -0.75
N VAL A 86 -8.66 -0.23 -0.46
CA VAL A 86 -9.32 -0.57 0.81
C VAL A 86 -8.40 -0.29 2.00
N ALA A 87 -7.15 -0.77 1.95
CA ALA A 87 -6.18 -0.54 3.03
C ALA A 87 -5.86 0.95 3.22
N GLN A 88 -5.80 1.72 2.13
CA GLN A 88 -5.60 3.17 2.20
C GLN A 88 -6.76 3.86 2.93
N ASP A 89 -8.00 3.49 2.63
CA ASP A 89 -9.18 4.06 3.29
C ASP A 89 -9.28 3.66 4.77
N GLU A 90 -8.88 2.44 5.12
CA GLU A 90 -8.80 1.98 6.51
C GLU A 90 -7.72 2.72 7.30
N ALA A 91 -6.52 2.87 6.73
CA ALA A 91 -5.43 3.65 7.33
C ALA A 91 -5.83 5.12 7.52
N ARG A 92 -6.47 5.74 6.51
CA ARG A 92 -6.97 7.12 6.60
C ARG A 92 -7.99 7.29 7.74
N ARG A 93 -8.92 6.35 7.88
CA ARG A 93 -9.91 6.37 8.98
C ARG A 93 -9.25 6.15 10.34
N ALA A 94 -8.29 5.23 10.46
CA ALA A 94 -7.54 5.00 11.68
C ALA A 94 -6.74 6.25 12.09
N PHE A 95 -6.09 6.89 11.11
CA PHE A 95 -5.34 8.13 11.32
C PHE A 95 -6.23 9.23 11.88
N GLY A 96 -7.38 9.51 11.24
CA GLY A 96 -8.30 10.55 11.71
C GLY A 96 -8.81 10.30 13.14
N ARG A 97 -9.08 9.03 13.50
CA ARG A 97 -9.47 8.68 14.88
C ARG A 97 -8.34 8.89 15.88
N ALA A 98 -7.12 8.44 15.55
CA ALA A 98 -5.95 8.60 16.42
C ALA A 98 -5.62 10.07 16.64
N GLU A 99 -5.66 10.88 15.58
CA GLU A 99 -5.43 12.32 15.64
C GLU A 99 -6.49 13.03 16.52
N THR A 100 -7.76 12.66 16.36
CA THR A 100 -8.86 13.23 17.16
C THR A 100 -8.71 12.92 18.65
N LEU A 101 -8.40 11.66 18.99
CA LEU A 101 -8.23 11.24 20.38
C LEU A 101 -6.99 11.90 21.02
N ALA A 102 -5.89 12.02 20.29
CA ALA A 102 -4.70 12.73 20.74
C ALA A 102 -4.98 14.22 21.03
N LYS A 103 -5.76 14.89 20.17
CA LYS A 103 -6.20 16.29 20.39
C LYS A 103 -7.08 16.43 21.62
N ILE A 104 -8.05 15.53 21.82
CA ILE A 104 -8.93 15.53 23.00
C ILE A 104 -8.11 15.30 24.28
N GLN A 105 -7.19 14.34 24.28
CA GLN A 105 -6.32 14.08 25.42
C GLN A 105 -5.50 15.32 25.78
N THR A 106 -4.86 15.96 24.78
CA THR A 106 -4.07 17.18 24.97
C THR A 106 -4.92 18.31 25.56
N LYS A 107 -6.17 18.47 25.12
CA LYS A 107 -7.09 19.49 25.64
C LYS A 107 -7.42 19.23 27.12
N LEU A 108 -7.75 17.99 27.48
CA LEU A 108 -8.04 17.60 28.86
C LEU A 108 -6.83 17.82 29.79
N GLU A 109 -5.62 17.54 29.29
CA GLU A 109 -4.39 17.79 30.05
C GLU A 109 -4.13 19.28 30.30
N LYS A 110 -4.49 20.15 29.35
CA LYS A 110 -4.38 21.61 29.51
C LYS A 110 -5.41 22.16 30.50
N GLU A 111 -6.68 21.75 30.40
CA GLU A 111 -7.74 22.19 31.31
C GLU A 111 -7.42 21.87 32.78
N LEU A 112 -6.81 20.71 33.03
CA LEU A 112 -6.38 20.32 34.38
C LEU A 112 -5.27 21.22 34.93
N ARG A 113 -4.29 21.60 34.09
CA ARG A 113 -3.19 22.50 34.49
C ARG A 113 -3.64 23.93 34.74
N SER A 114 -4.78 24.34 34.20
CA SER A 114 -5.38 25.66 34.47
C SER A 114 -6.28 25.70 35.71
N GLN A 115 -6.61 24.54 36.29
CA GLN A 115 -7.51 24.42 37.44
C GLN A 115 -6.78 24.10 38.76
N GLY A 116 -5.49 23.75 38.71
CA GLY A 116 -4.63 23.55 39.88
C GLY A 116 -3.51 24.58 39.90
#